data_AF-A0A542DG88-F1
#
_entry.id   AF-A0A542DG88-F1
#
_cell.length_a   1.000
_cell.length_b   1.000
_cell.length_c   1.000
_cell.angle_alpha   90.00
_cell.angle_beta   90.00
_cell.angle_gamma   90.00
#
_symmetry.space_group_name_H-M   'P 1'
#
loop_
_entity.id
_entity.type
_entity.pdbx_description
1 polymer ?
#
loop_
_entity_poly.entity_id
_entity_poly.type
_entity_poly.pdbx_seq_one_letter_code
_entity_poly.pdbx_strand_id
1 'polypeptide(L)'
;MKLSARGRQAPTEVKVTMALLVGIPVVYALLVLFMMVAVGATARGLMVPLTSLFFGGIVAAGIGRGHPFFRITGYVVVVLFAIAHVFALLVAAMLWVKLFSILAAAGYVYSGVLLNSLPMRRYVLGEDRA
;
A
#
# COMPACT_ATOMS: atom_id res chain seq x y z
N MET A 1 12.37 4.76 39.27
CA MET A 1 12.85 4.56 37.89
C MET A 1 11.65 4.24 37.00
N LYS A 2 10.98 5.27 36.46
CA LYS A 2 9.86 5.10 35.53
C LYS A 2 10.44 4.98 34.12
N LEU A 3 10.55 3.76 33.60
CA LEU A 3 10.73 3.53 32.18
C LEU A 3 9.47 4.07 31.49
N SER A 4 9.50 5.33 31.03
CA SER A 4 8.41 5.83 30.21
C SER A 4 8.42 5.00 28.94
N ALA A 5 7.40 4.17 28.75
CA ALA A 5 7.06 3.59 27.47
C ALA A 5 6.72 4.73 26.50
N ARG A 6 7.73 5.43 25.98
CA ARG A 6 7.59 6.23 24.77
C ARG A 6 7.25 5.23 23.68
N GLY A 7 5.96 5.03 23.43
CA GLY A 7 5.49 4.31 22.27
C GLY A 7 6.21 4.91 21.06
N ARG A 8 7.00 4.08 20.36
CA ARG A 8 7.75 4.44 19.16
C ARG A 8 6.82 5.21 18.23
N GLN A 9 6.95 6.53 18.17
CA GLN A 9 6.19 7.29 17.21
C GLN A 9 6.83 7.09 15.85
N ALA A 10 6.19 6.27 15.02
CA ALA A 10 6.61 6.12 13.63
C ALA A 10 6.49 7.49 12.92
N PRO A 11 7.49 7.87 12.10
CA PRO A 11 7.41 9.05 11.24
C PRO A 11 6.17 9.04 10.36
N THR A 12 5.72 10.22 9.94
CA THR A 12 4.53 10.37 9.09
C THR A 12 4.68 9.60 7.77
N GLU A 13 5.88 9.58 7.20
CA GLU A 13 6.20 8.85 5.97
C GLU A 13 5.96 7.35 6.10
N VAL A 14 6.26 6.77 7.27
CA VAL A 14 6.01 5.36 7.58
C VAL A 14 4.50 5.10 7.65
N LYS A 15 3.78 5.95 8.38
CA LYS A 15 2.32 5.83 8.55
C LYS A 15 1.60 5.97 7.21
N VAL A 16 1.98 6.96 6.39
CA VAL A 16 1.38 7.20 5.07
C VAL A 16 1.70 6.04 4.13
N THR A 17 2.93 5.56 4.09
CA THR A 17 3.29 4.39 3.27
C THR A 17 2.47 3.16 3.66
N MET A 18 2.34 2.87 4.96
CA MET A 18 1.52 1.76 5.45
C MET A 18 0.04 1.95 5.11
N ALA A 19 -0.48 3.16 5.29
CA ALA A 19 -1.87 3.50 4.97
C ALA A 19 -2.16 3.34 3.48
N LEU A 20 -1.23 3.69 2.59
CA LEU A 20 -1.40 3.51 1.14
C LEU A 20 -1.29 2.04 0.73
N LEU A 21 -0.31 1.30 1.26
CA LEU A 21 -0.11 -0.13 0.97
C LEU A 21 -1.30 -1.01 1.39
N VAL A 22 -2.05 -0.61 2.42
CA VAL A 22 -3.23 -1.35 2.90
C VAL A 22 -4.53 -0.71 2.41
N GLY A 23 -4.62 0.61 2.46
CA GLY A 23 -5.82 1.36 2.13
C GLY A 23 -6.21 1.26 0.66
N ILE A 24 -5.25 1.32 -0.27
CA ILE A 24 -5.55 1.19 -1.70
C ILE A 24 -6.18 -0.19 -2.00
N PRO A 25 -5.60 -1.33 -1.59
CA PRO A 25 -6.24 -2.64 -1.76
C PRO A 25 -7.59 -2.79 -1.06
N VAL A 26 -7.78 -2.21 0.13
CA VAL A 26 -9.07 -2.25 0.83
C VAL A 26 -10.14 -1.53 0.02
N VAL A 27 -9.86 -0.30 -0.43
CA VAL A 27 -10.79 0.46 -1.27
C VAL A 27 -11.04 -0.28 -2.59
N TYR A 28 -10.00 -0.90 -3.17
CA TYR A 28 -10.16 -1.70 -4.38
C TYR A 28 -11.08 -2.91 -4.16
N ALA A 29 -10.90 -3.66 -3.07
CA ALA A 29 -11.75 -4.79 -2.73
C ALA A 29 -13.21 -4.35 -2.56
N LEU A 30 -13.45 -3.23 -1.86
CA LEU A 30 -14.78 -2.66 -1.67
C LEU A 30 -15.41 -2.22 -3.01
N LEU A 31 -14.63 -1.62 -3.91
CA LEU A 31 -15.09 -1.26 -5.24
C LEU A 31 -15.52 -2.49 -6.04
N VAL A 32 -14.74 -3.57 -6.01
CA VAL A 32 -15.09 -4.82 -6.68
C VAL A 32 -16.33 -5.46 -6.05
N LEU A 33 -16.43 -5.51 -4.71
CA LEU A 33 -17.61 -6.02 -4.02
C LEU A 33 -18.86 -5.24 -4.41
N PHE A 34 -18.77 -3.91 -4.47
CA PHE A 34 -19.86 -3.07 -4.96
C PHE A 34 -20.25 -3.44 -6.40
N MET A 35 -19.28 -3.63 -7.29
CA MET A 35 -19.56 -4.04 -8.68
C MET A 35 -20.19 -5.44 -8.79
N MET A 36 -19.83 -6.36 -7.88
CA MET A 36 -20.45 -7.69 -7.82
C MET A 36 -21.94 -7.60 -7.47
N VAL A 37 -22.29 -6.75 -6.50
CA VAL A 37 -23.67 -6.57 -6.05
C VAL A 37 -24.49 -5.73 -7.05
N ALA A 38 -23.91 -4.66 -7.58
CA ALA A 38 -24.64 -3.69 -8.40
C ALA A 38 -24.76 -4.08 -9.88
N VAL A 39 -23.75 -4.78 -10.43
CA VAL A 39 -23.62 -4.99 -11.89
C VAL A 39 -23.36 -6.47 -12.25
N GLY A 40 -23.47 -7.38 -11.28
CA GLY A 40 -23.30 -8.82 -11.50
C GLY A 40 -21.87 -9.24 -11.83
N ALA A 41 -20.85 -8.49 -11.38
CA ALA A 41 -19.46 -8.86 -11.59
C ALA A 41 -19.11 -10.19 -10.90
N THR A 42 -18.12 -10.90 -11.43
CA THR A 42 -17.71 -12.22 -10.90
C THR A 42 -16.77 -12.10 -9.69
N ALA A 43 -16.83 -13.09 -8.78
CA ALA A 43 -15.94 -13.17 -7.62
C ALA A 43 -14.44 -13.24 -8.00
N ARG A 44 -14.11 -13.67 -9.23
CA ARG A 44 -12.73 -13.66 -9.76
C ARG A 44 -12.13 -12.26 -9.76
N GLY A 45 -12.95 -11.21 -9.87
CA GLY A 45 -12.52 -9.82 -9.75
C GLY A 45 -11.83 -9.50 -8.41
N LEU A 46 -12.07 -10.29 -7.36
CA LEU A 46 -11.46 -10.08 -6.05
C LEU A 46 -10.02 -10.61 -5.95
N MET A 47 -9.55 -11.41 -6.91
CA MET A 47 -8.21 -12.00 -6.82
C MET A 47 -7.12 -10.93 -6.73
N VAL A 48 -7.17 -9.90 -7.59
CA VAL A 48 -6.18 -8.82 -7.62
C VAL A 48 -6.22 -7.96 -6.35
N PRO A 49 -7.36 -7.41 -5.89
CA PRO A 49 -7.38 -6.61 -4.67
C PRO A 49 -6.98 -7.41 -3.42
N LEU A 50 -7.40 -8.67 -3.30
CA LEU A 50 -7.03 -9.51 -2.16
C LEU A 50 -5.55 -9.86 -2.16
N THR A 51 -4.98 -10.16 -3.33
CA THR A 51 -3.53 -10.39 -3.47
C THR A 51 -2.75 -9.12 -3.14
N SER A 52 -3.23 -7.96 -3.59
CA SER A 52 -2.65 -6.66 -3.23
C SER A 52 -2.71 -6.41 -1.73
N LEU A 53 -3.82 -6.72 -1.08
CA LEU A 53 -4.01 -6.55 0.36
C LEU A 53 -3.08 -7.47 1.15
N PHE A 54 -2.92 -8.72 0.71
CA PHE A 54 -2.04 -9.69 1.34
C PHE A 54 -0.58 -9.23 1.30
N PHE A 55 -0.04 -8.93 0.11
CA PHE A 55 1.35 -8.48 -0.03
C PHE A 55 1.58 -7.09 0.59
N GLY A 56 0.66 -6.15 0.37
CA GLY A 56 0.71 -4.82 0.97
C GLY A 56 0.67 -4.87 2.50
N GLY A 57 -0.18 -5.73 3.07
CA GLY A 57 -0.28 -5.97 4.50
C GLY A 57 0.99 -6.58 5.10
N ILE A 58 1.58 -7.58 4.44
CA ILE A 58 2.86 -8.17 4.86
C ILE A 58 3.97 -7.12 4.88
N VAL A 59 4.09 -6.34 3.81
CA VAL A 59 5.08 -5.26 3.72
C VAL A 59 4.83 -4.20 4.78
N ALA A 60 3.60 -3.71 4.91
CA ALA A 60 3.24 -2.69 5.89
C ALA A 60 3.52 -3.16 7.33
N ALA A 61 3.21 -4.42 7.66
CA ALA A 61 3.47 -5.00 8.97
C ALA A 61 4.98 -5.19 9.23
N GLY A 62 5.76 -5.55 8.21
CA GLY A 62 7.21 -5.66 8.30
C GLY A 62 7.90 -4.30 8.47
N ILE A 63 7.47 -3.30 7.69
CA ILE A 63 7.91 -1.90 7.83
C ILE A 63 7.53 -1.38 9.21
N GLY A 64 6.29 -1.60 9.68
CA GLY A 64 5.83 -1.15 10.99
C GLY A 64 6.68 -1.68 12.16
N ARG A 65 7.24 -2.88 12.03
CA ARG A 65 8.20 -3.46 12.99
C ARG A 65 9.63 -2.94 12.85
N GLY A 66 9.91 -2.16 11.81
CA GLY A 66 11.22 -1.56 11.52
C GLY A 66 12.20 -2.56 10.93
N HIS A 67 11.75 -3.48 10.07
CA HIS A 67 12.63 -4.43 9.39
C HIS A 67 13.10 -3.89 8.02
N PRO A 68 14.42 -3.75 7.77
CA PRO A 68 14.94 -3.19 6.51
C PRO A 68 14.55 -3.98 5.26
N PHE A 69 14.46 -5.31 5.36
CA PHE A 69 14.12 -6.19 4.23
C PHE A 69 12.79 -5.80 3.57
N PHE A 70 11.77 -5.49 4.37
CA PHE A 70 10.45 -5.14 3.87
C PHE A 70 10.42 -3.79 3.14
N ARG A 71 11.42 -2.92 3.32
CA ARG A 71 11.59 -1.73 2.47
C ARG A 71 11.89 -2.12 1.03
N ILE A 72 12.78 -3.10 0.83
CA ILE A 72 13.17 -3.60 -0.49
C ILE A 72 11.99 -4.33 -1.14
N THR A 73 11.35 -5.24 -0.41
CA THR A 73 10.14 -5.92 -0.89
C THR A 73 9.02 -4.92 -1.19
N GLY A 74 8.93 -3.83 -0.43
CA GLY A 74 8.00 -2.75 -0.67
C GLY A 74 8.14 -2.11 -2.06
N TYR A 75 9.36 -1.90 -2.56
CA TYR A 75 9.57 -1.40 -3.92
C TYR A 75 8.99 -2.34 -4.98
N VAL A 76 9.21 -3.63 -4.83
CA VAL A 76 8.67 -4.64 -5.76
C VAL A 76 7.14 -4.58 -5.76
N VAL A 77 6.54 -4.56 -4.56
CA VAL A 77 5.09 -4.49 -4.37
C VAL A 77 4.49 -3.23 -5.01
N VAL A 78 5.05 -2.05 -4.73
CA VAL A 78 4.48 -0.80 -5.27
C VAL A 78 4.63 -0.71 -6.79
N VAL A 79 5.74 -1.19 -7.37
CA VAL A 79 5.94 -1.18 -8.82
C VAL A 79 4.95 -2.12 -9.51
N LEU A 80 4.84 -3.36 -9.03
CA LEU A 80 3.92 -4.33 -9.62
C LEU A 80 2.47 -3.84 -9.58
N PHE A 81 2.02 -3.30 -8.44
CA PHE A 81 0.64 -2.84 -8.31
C PHE A 81 0.37 -1.49 -8.97
N ALA A 82 1.36 -0.60 -9.08
CA ALA A 82 1.24 0.59 -9.92
C ALA A 82 1.01 0.20 -11.39
N ILE A 83 1.83 -0.71 -11.92
CA ILE A 83 1.70 -1.23 -13.29
C ILE A 83 0.34 -1.92 -13.49
N ALA A 84 -0.10 -2.74 -12.52
CA ALA A 84 -1.41 -3.38 -12.59
C ALA A 84 -2.55 -2.36 -12.70
N HIS A 85 -2.49 -1.24 -11.97
CA HIS A 85 -3.50 -0.18 -12.07
C HIS A 85 -3.40 0.62 -13.38
N VAL A 86 -2.21 0.77 -13.96
CA VAL A 86 -2.08 1.34 -15.31
C VAL A 86 -2.77 0.43 -16.34
N PHE A 87 -2.59 -0.89 -16.26
CA PHE A 87 -3.33 -1.80 -17.13
C PHE A 87 -4.84 -1.74 -16.89
N ALA A 88 -5.28 -1.69 -15.62
CA ALA A 88 -6.68 -1.55 -15.28
C ALA A 88 -7.29 -0.26 -15.84
N LEU A 89 -6.56 0.85 -15.80
CA LEU A 89 -6.94 2.14 -16.37
C LEU A 89 -7.20 2.05 -17.89
N LEU A 90 -6.34 1.32 -18.61
CA LEU A 90 -6.43 1.15 -20.06
C LEU A 90 -7.64 0.27 -20.45
N VAL A 91 -7.92 -0.78 -19.68
CA VAL A 91 -8.97 -1.76 -19.98
C VAL A 91 -10.35 -1.34 -19.46
N ALA A 92 -10.43 -0.52 -18.41
CA ALA A 92 -11.68 -0.17 -17.77
C ALA A 92 -12.65 0.58 -18.72
N ALA A 93 -13.90 0.11 -18.79
CA ALA A 93 -14.97 0.83 -19.51
C ALA A 93 -15.60 1.94 -18.67
N MET A 94 -15.69 1.76 -17.35
CA MET A 94 -16.36 2.70 -16.44
C MET A 94 -15.43 3.82 -15.99
N LEU A 95 -15.91 5.07 -16.03
CA LEU A 95 -15.15 6.25 -15.61
C LEU A 95 -14.64 6.16 -14.16
N TRP A 96 -15.47 5.69 -13.23
CA TRP A 96 -15.10 5.58 -11.82
C TRP A 96 -13.93 4.61 -11.59
N VAL A 97 -13.87 3.52 -12.35
CA VAL A 97 -12.75 2.56 -12.30
C VAL A 97 -11.48 3.18 -12.86
N LYS A 98 -11.58 4.02 -13.90
CA LYS A 98 -10.43 4.77 -14.43
C LYS A 98 -9.89 5.77 -13.42
N LEU A 99 -10.77 6.57 -12.82
CA LEU A 99 -10.37 7.55 -11.80
C LEU A 99 -9.71 6.88 -10.60
N PHE A 100 -10.32 5.80 -10.10
CA PHE A 100 -9.73 4.98 -9.05
C PHE A 100 -8.35 4.45 -9.45
N SER A 101 -8.22 3.91 -10.67
CA SER A 101 -6.96 3.31 -11.13
C SER A 101 -5.83 4.32 -11.27
N ILE A 102 -6.13 5.53 -11.78
CA ILE A 102 -5.15 6.64 -11.81
C ILE A 102 -4.69 7.01 -10.40
N LEU A 103 -5.62 7.16 -9.47
CA LEU A 103 -5.31 7.59 -8.11
C LEU A 103 -4.54 6.50 -7.36
N ALA A 104 -4.92 5.25 -7.53
CA ALA A 104 -4.23 4.10 -6.95
C ALA A 104 -2.80 3.97 -7.51
N ALA A 105 -2.61 4.10 -8.83
CA ALA A 105 -1.28 4.09 -9.44
C ALA A 105 -0.41 5.23 -8.88
N ALA A 106 -0.94 6.45 -8.80
CA ALA A 106 -0.23 7.58 -8.20
C ALA A 106 0.11 7.34 -6.72
N GLY A 107 -0.81 6.74 -5.95
CA GLY A 107 -0.59 6.37 -4.55
C GLY A 107 0.53 5.34 -4.36
N TYR A 108 0.61 4.33 -5.24
CA TYR A 108 1.72 3.38 -5.23
C TYR A 108 3.06 4.04 -5.62
N VAL A 109 3.07 4.89 -6.64
CA VAL A 109 4.28 5.65 -7.02
C VAL A 109 4.76 6.53 -5.86
N TYR A 110 3.84 7.26 -5.22
CA TYR A 110 4.15 8.09 -4.06
C TYR A 110 4.66 7.25 -2.88
N SER A 111 4.09 6.07 -2.63
CA SER A 111 4.60 5.12 -1.65
C SER A 111 6.05 4.72 -1.96
N GLY A 112 6.39 4.50 -3.23
CA GLY A 112 7.77 4.27 -3.67
C GLY A 112 8.72 5.42 -3.33
N VAL A 113 8.27 6.67 -3.51
CA VAL A 113 9.05 7.86 -3.11
C VAL A 113 9.27 7.89 -1.59
N LEU A 114 8.22 7.62 -0.80
CA LEU A 114 8.31 7.58 0.66
C LEU A 114 9.20 6.44 1.17
N LEU A 115 9.22 5.29 0.48
CA LEU A 115 10.14 4.19 0.78
C LEU A 115 11.61 4.62 0.65
N ASN A 116 11.93 5.63 -0.15
CA ASN A 116 13.28 6.17 -0.30
C ASN A 116 13.60 7.34 0.63
N SER A 117 12.59 7.88 1.33
CA SER A 117 12.77 9.05 2.19
C SER A 117 13.76 8.79 3.34
N LEU A 118 14.46 9.83 3.76
CA LEU A 118 15.39 9.75 4.88
C LEU A 118 14.70 9.30 6.19
N PRO A 119 13.50 9.82 6.55
CA PRO A 119 12.79 9.35 7.75
C PRO A 119 12.46 7.86 7.70
N MET A 120 12.03 7.34 6.55
CA MET A 120 11.78 5.91 6.38
C MET A 120 13.06 5.09 6.58
N ARG A 121 14.18 5.51 5.96
CA ARG A 121 15.46 4.81 6.08
C ARG A 121 15.93 4.75 7.53
N ARG A 122 15.91 5.88 8.23
CA ARG A 122 16.30 5.96 9.66
C ARG A 122 15.42 5.07 10.53
N TYR A 123 14.11 5.08 10.29
CA TYR A 123 13.15 4.27 11.05
C TYR A 123 13.41 2.76 10.92
N VAL A 124 13.62 2.27 9.70
CA VAL A 124 13.83 0.83 9.45
C VAL A 124 15.25 0.38 9.77
N LEU A 125 16.25 1.25 9.65
CA LEU A 125 17.64 0.93 10.02
C LEU A 125 17.89 1.10 11.52
N GLY A 126 16.99 1.75 12.24
CA GLY A 126 17.13 2.01 13.67
C GLY A 126 18.16 3.09 13.99
N GLU A 127 18.47 3.98 13.05
CA GLU A 127 19.47 5.05 13.22
C GLU A 127 19.02 6.09 14.26
N ASP A 128 17.70 6.29 14.43
CA ASP A 128 17.15 7.16 15.48
C ASP A 128 17.20 6.52 16.90
N ARG A 129 17.89 5.38 17.05
CA ARG A 129 17.97 4.58 18.30
C ARG A 129 19.38 4.60 18.93
N ALA A 130 20.37 5.19 18.27
CA ALA A 130 21.74 5.37 18.76
C ALA A 130 21.89 6.77 19.39
#